data_AF-A0A6F9DFV0-F1
#
_entry.id   AF-A0A6F9DFV0-F1
#
_cell.length_a   1.000
_cell.length_b   1.000
_cell.length_c   1.000
_cell.angle_alpha   90.00
_cell.angle_beta   90.00
_cell.angle_gamma   90.00
#
_symmetry.space_group_name_H-M   'P 1'
#
loop_
_entity.id
_entity.type
_entity.pdbx_description
1 polymer ?
#
loop_
_entity_poly.entity_id
_entity_poly.type
_entity_poly.pdbx_seq_one_letter_code
_entity_poly.pdbx_strand_id
1 'polypeptide(L)'
;MTEATNSENAVAVKLPTFWTAQPRVWFQQAEAQIALKSIKGDLTKYYYVVSALDQDTANRLIDLLENPPEADKYETIKARLVETFCLSRPQRAMRLLHMPPLGDRMPSALMDDMLALLGDAKECFVFQQLFLERLPEYIRTRLSGEEISESRLLARKADAIWSGNQTPTEPALSNVRRNGFSPDQHKKRGRKSRSASPQAMPDSKSLCFYHRRFGRDAIKCRHPCALAQQGNEEAGHP
;
A
#
# COMPACT_ATOMS: atom_id res chain seq x y z
N MET A 1 -0.66 -42.02 52.54
CA MET A 1 -0.44 -40.56 52.56
C MET A 1 -0.29 -40.15 51.10
N THR A 2 -1.31 -39.49 50.56
CA THR A 2 -1.53 -39.27 49.13
C THR A 2 -0.67 -38.14 48.58
N GLU A 3 0.14 -38.44 47.54
CA GLU A 3 0.79 -37.45 46.69
C GLU A 3 -0.27 -36.65 45.92
N ALA A 4 -0.26 -35.33 46.14
CA ALA A 4 -1.08 -34.39 45.39
C ALA A 4 -0.36 -34.06 44.08
N THR A 5 -0.87 -34.60 42.98
CA THR A 5 -0.55 -34.14 41.63
C THR A 5 -1.16 -32.76 41.44
N ASN A 6 -0.34 -31.71 41.59
CA ASN A 6 -0.75 -30.34 41.31
C ASN A 6 -0.94 -30.19 39.80
N SER A 7 -2.19 -30.26 39.36
CA SER A 7 -2.61 -30.02 37.99
C SER A 7 -2.39 -28.54 37.65
N GLU A 8 -1.28 -28.24 36.98
CA GLU A 8 -1.09 -26.95 36.31
C GLU A 8 -2.06 -26.87 35.12
N ASN A 9 -3.27 -26.37 35.36
CA ASN A 9 -4.19 -25.93 34.33
C ASN A 9 -3.61 -24.70 33.62
N ALA A 10 -2.65 -24.92 32.71
CA ALA A 10 -2.17 -23.90 31.79
C ALA A 10 -3.34 -23.48 30.89
N VAL A 11 -3.86 -22.27 31.10
CA VAL A 11 -4.90 -21.67 30.25
C VAL A 11 -4.36 -21.62 28.82
N ALA A 12 -4.87 -22.49 27.96
CA ALA A 12 -4.44 -22.63 26.56
C ALA A 12 -4.52 -21.28 25.83
N VAL A 13 -3.44 -20.87 25.17
CA VAL A 13 -3.44 -19.69 24.30
C VAL A 13 -4.24 -20.02 23.05
N LYS A 14 -5.41 -19.41 22.88
CA LYS A 14 -6.15 -19.52 21.62
C LYS A 14 -5.62 -18.49 20.63
N LEU A 15 -4.73 -18.90 19.74
CA LEU A 15 -4.26 -18.04 18.66
C LEU A 15 -5.32 -17.93 17.56
N PRO A 16 -5.46 -16.76 16.92
CA PRO A 16 -6.27 -16.63 15.72
C PRO A 16 -5.63 -17.40 14.56
N THR A 17 -6.44 -17.78 13.57
CA THR A 17 -5.94 -18.37 12.32
C THR A 17 -4.85 -17.50 11.69
N PHE A 18 -3.83 -18.14 11.13
CA PHE A 18 -2.68 -17.48 10.53
C PHE A 18 -3.08 -16.51 9.41
N TRP A 19 -2.49 -15.30 9.41
CA TRP A 19 -2.78 -14.27 8.40
C TRP A 19 -1.76 -14.29 7.28
N THR A 20 -2.12 -14.93 6.16
CA THR A 20 -1.27 -14.99 4.95
C THR A 20 -1.01 -13.62 4.34
N ALA A 21 -1.96 -12.67 4.46
CA ALA A 21 -1.79 -11.30 3.97
C ALA A 21 -0.84 -10.45 4.83
N GLN A 22 -0.74 -10.74 6.14
CA GLN A 22 0.10 -9.99 7.08
C GLN A 22 0.82 -10.91 8.09
N PRO A 23 1.73 -11.79 7.64
CA PRO A 23 2.38 -12.78 8.50
C PRO A 23 3.14 -12.16 9.68
N ARG A 24 3.88 -11.08 9.42
CA ARG A 24 4.72 -10.41 10.44
C ARG A 24 3.88 -9.84 11.59
N VAL A 25 2.75 -9.23 11.27
CA VAL A 25 1.83 -8.65 12.27
C VAL A 25 1.22 -9.76 13.11
N TRP A 26 0.79 -10.85 12.47
CA TRP A 26 0.26 -12.01 13.16
C TRP A 26 1.27 -12.59 14.16
N PHE A 27 2.54 -12.76 13.78
CA PHE A 27 3.58 -13.25 14.68
C PHE A 27 3.81 -12.33 15.88
N GLN A 28 3.84 -11.00 15.67
CA GLN A 28 3.97 -10.04 16.78
C GLN A 28 2.83 -10.19 17.79
N GLN A 29 1.59 -10.37 17.30
CA GLN A 29 0.44 -10.57 18.17
C GLN A 29 0.46 -11.94 18.87
N ALA A 30 0.81 -13.01 18.14
CA ALA A 30 0.91 -14.35 18.69
C ALA A 30 2.00 -14.43 19.78
N GLU A 31 3.16 -13.83 19.54
CA GLU A 31 4.28 -13.78 20.49
C GLU A 31 3.91 -12.99 21.74
N ALA A 32 3.17 -11.89 21.62
CA ALA A 32 2.65 -11.17 22.78
C ALA A 32 1.71 -12.05 23.63
N GLN A 33 0.80 -12.80 23.01
CA GLN A 33 -0.10 -13.72 23.72
C GLN A 33 0.65 -14.87 24.41
N ILE A 34 1.63 -15.46 23.73
CA ILE A 34 2.51 -16.51 24.27
C ILE A 34 3.33 -15.97 25.45
N ALA A 35 3.87 -14.76 25.33
CA ALA A 35 4.66 -14.11 26.37
C ALA A 35 3.81 -13.79 27.61
N LEU A 36 2.57 -13.33 27.44
CA LEU A 36 1.63 -13.09 28.54
C LEU A 36 1.32 -14.36 29.36
N LYS A 37 1.42 -15.54 28.74
CA LYS A 37 1.26 -16.84 29.43
C LYS A 37 2.59 -17.45 29.91
N SER A 38 3.70 -16.71 29.85
CA SER A 38 5.03 -17.16 30.27
C SER A 38 5.51 -18.44 29.57
N ILE A 39 5.07 -18.69 28.34
CA ILE A 39 5.41 -19.90 27.59
C ILE A 39 6.78 -19.71 26.94
N LYS A 40 7.78 -20.42 27.46
CA LYS A 40 9.19 -20.31 27.00
C LYS A 40 9.65 -21.48 26.13
N GLY A 41 8.98 -22.64 26.21
CA GLY A 41 9.38 -23.84 25.47
C GLY A 41 9.20 -23.69 23.96
N ASP A 42 10.28 -23.92 23.21
CA ASP A 42 10.30 -23.89 21.73
C ASP A 42 9.22 -24.81 21.13
N LEU A 43 9.17 -26.07 21.59
CA LEU A 43 8.21 -27.06 21.13
C LEU A 43 6.76 -26.63 21.36
N THR A 44 6.46 -26.03 22.52
CA THR A 44 5.12 -25.55 22.83
C THR A 44 4.73 -24.40 21.90
N LYS A 45 5.64 -23.46 21.65
CA LYS A 45 5.40 -22.37 20.69
C LYS A 45 5.17 -22.89 19.28
N TYR A 46 5.95 -23.88 18.85
CA TYR A 46 5.77 -24.56 17.58
C TYR A 46 4.35 -25.15 17.46
N TYR A 47 3.88 -25.89 18.46
CA TYR A 47 2.52 -26.46 18.43
C TYR A 47 1.42 -25.40 18.40
N TYR A 48 1.60 -24.27 19.09
CA TYR A 48 0.66 -23.15 18.98
C TYR A 48 0.58 -22.62 17.55
N VAL A 49 1.72 -22.43 16.88
CA VAL A 49 1.74 -21.99 15.48
C VAL A 49 1.05 -23.01 14.58
N VAL A 50 1.39 -24.30 14.70
CA VAL A 50 0.78 -25.38 13.91
C VAL A 50 -0.73 -25.43 14.11
N SER A 51 -1.21 -25.25 15.35
CA SER A 51 -2.65 -25.23 15.66
C SER A 51 -3.40 -24.04 15.05
N ALA A 52 -2.69 -22.99 14.65
CA ALA A 52 -3.27 -21.79 14.06
C ALA A 52 -3.22 -21.79 12.53
N LEU A 53 -2.59 -22.79 11.89
CA LEU A 53 -2.54 -22.88 10.43
C LEU A 53 -3.87 -23.41 9.88
N ASP A 54 -4.34 -22.82 8.79
CA ASP A 54 -5.41 -23.39 7.98
C ASP A 54 -4.87 -24.49 7.05
N GLN A 55 -5.78 -25.23 6.41
CA GLN A 55 -5.43 -26.36 5.54
C GLN A 55 -4.51 -25.94 4.39
N ASP A 56 -4.77 -24.80 3.75
CA ASP A 56 -3.97 -24.31 2.62
C ASP A 56 -2.57 -23.86 3.02
N THR A 57 -2.42 -23.28 4.21
CA THR A 57 -1.10 -22.92 4.74
C THR A 57 -0.34 -24.17 5.19
N ALA A 58 -1.00 -25.10 5.88
CA ALA A 58 -0.38 -26.34 6.32
C ALA A 58 0.13 -27.18 5.13
N ASN A 59 -0.66 -27.29 4.05
CA ASN A 59 -0.26 -28.00 2.83
C ASN A 59 1.00 -27.41 2.18
N ARG A 60 1.20 -26.09 2.25
CA ARG A 60 2.41 -25.42 1.74
C ARG A 60 3.66 -25.70 2.57
N LEU A 61 3.50 -26.27 3.76
CA LEU A 61 4.56 -26.55 4.74
C LEU A 61 4.65 -28.04 5.08
N ILE A 62 4.05 -28.91 4.27
CA ILE A 62 3.96 -30.34 4.57
C ILE A 62 5.34 -30.98 4.77
N ASP A 63 6.34 -30.52 4.01
CA ASP A 63 7.74 -30.90 4.14
C ASP A 63 8.27 -30.66 5.57
N LEU A 64 7.97 -29.49 6.13
CA LEU A 64 8.40 -29.07 7.47
C LEU A 64 7.55 -29.69 8.58
N LEU A 65 6.27 -29.98 8.33
CA LEU A 65 5.38 -30.60 9.30
C LEU A 65 5.63 -32.10 9.45
N GLU A 66 5.95 -32.80 8.36
CA GLU A 66 6.30 -34.23 8.38
C GLU A 66 7.70 -34.46 8.96
N ASN A 67 8.65 -33.59 8.64
CA ASN A 67 10.04 -33.70 9.09
C ASN A 67 10.48 -32.43 9.84
N PRO A 68 9.99 -32.22 11.08
CA PRO A 68 10.36 -31.04 11.86
C PRO A 68 11.84 -31.11 12.28
N PRO A 69 12.54 -29.97 12.34
CA PRO A 69 13.95 -29.93 12.76
C PRO A 69 14.12 -30.33 14.23
N GLU A 70 15.30 -30.86 14.57
CA GLU A 70 15.58 -31.32 15.94
C GLU A 70 15.60 -30.16 16.95
N ALA A 71 16.20 -29.03 16.57
CA ALA A 71 16.27 -27.80 17.37
C ALA A 71 15.59 -26.62 16.66
N ASP A 72 15.28 -25.57 17.42
CA ASP A 72 14.74 -24.29 16.91
C ASP A 72 13.50 -24.45 16.01
N LYS A 73 12.56 -25.32 16.43
CA LYS A 73 11.35 -25.63 15.64
C LYS A 73 10.51 -24.37 15.42
N TYR A 74 10.36 -23.55 16.45
CA TYR A 74 9.58 -22.32 16.37
C TYR A 74 10.20 -21.31 15.41
N GLU A 75 11.51 -21.07 15.52
CA GLU A 75 12.18 -20.10 14.63
C GLU A 75 12.22 -20.61 13.19
N THR A 76 12.35 -21.92 12.98
CA THR A 76 12.34 -22.51 11.64
C THR A 76 10.96 -22.37 10.97
N ILE A 77 9.87 -22.72 11.65
CA ILE A 77 8.51 -22.58 11.08
C ILE A 77 8.15 -21.10 10.87
N LYS A 78 8.55 -20.23 11.80
CA LYS A 78 8.37 -18.78 11.66
C LYS A 78 9.10 -18.23 10.46
N ALA A 79 10.38 -18.56 10.29
CA ALA A 79 11.19 -18.14 9.16
C ALA A 79 10.57 -18.61 7.83
N ARG A 80 10.17 -19.88 7.75
CA ARG A 80 9.54 -20.46 6.56
C ARG A 80 8.20 -19.80 6.21
N LEU A 81 7.34 -19.53 7.19
CA LEU A 81 6.08 -18.82 7.00
C LEU A 81 6.30 -17.39 6.53
N VAL A 82 7.26 -16.67 7.12
CA VAL A 82 7.60 -15.32 6.67
C VAL A 82 8.18 -15.33 5.27
N GLU A 83 9.07 -16.27 4.93
CA GLU A 83 9.65 -16.39 3.60
C GLU A 83 8.61 -16.73 2.53
N THR A 84 7.68 -17.62 2.84
CA THR A 84 6.65 -18.09 1.89
C THR A 84 5.61 -17.01 1.57
N PHE A 85 5.23 -16.21 2.57
CA PHE A 85 4.08 -15.30 2.46
C PHE A 85 4.45 -13.81 2.46
N CYS A 86 5.67 -13.42 2.85
CA CYS A 86 6.13 -12.03 2.73
C CYS A 86 6.91 -11.81 1.43
N LEU A 87 6.90 -10.55 0.96
CA LEU A 87 7.71 -10.14 -0.17
C LEU A 87 9.20 -10.20 0.19
N SER A 88 10.00 -10.77 -0.71
CA SER A 88 11.47 -10.73 -0.61
C SER A 88 12.01 -9.32 -0.82
N ARG A 89 13.24 -9.05 -0.36
CA ARG A 89 13.90 -7.75 -0.55
C ARG A 89 13.83 -7.21 -1.99
N PRO A 90 14.15 -7.97 -3.06
CA PRO A 90 14.03 -7.48 -4.42
C PRO A 90 12.57 -7.22 -4.85
N GLN A 91 11.60 -8.06 -4.44
CA GLN A 91 10.19 -7.83 -4.74
C GLN A 91 9.67 -6.54 -4.09
N ARG A 92 10.07 -6.27 -2.85
CA ARG A 92 9.75 -5.03 -2.13
C ARG A 92 10.33 -3.80 -2.83
N ALA A 93 11.60 -3.87 -3.23
CA ALA A 93 12.26 -2.80 -3.99
C ALA A 93 11.54 -2.56 -5.33
N MET A 94 11.17 -3.62 -6.04
CA MET A 94 10.43 -3.53 -7.29
C MET A 94 9.07 -2.83 -7.09
N ARG A 95 8.37 -3.17 -6.01
CA ARG A 95 7.08 -2.56 -5.66
C ARG A 95 7.22 -1.10 -5.25
N LEU A 96 8.30 -0.72 -4.56
CA LEU A 96 8.62 0.68 -4.29
C LEU A 96 8.86 1.48 -5.57
N LEU A 97 9.66 0.93 -6.49
CA LEU A 97 10.01 1.57 -7.78
C LEU A 97 8.85 1.70 -8.76
N HIS A 98 7.88 0.78 -8.72
CA HIS A 98 6.73 0.76 -9.62
C HIS A 98 5.41 1.10 -8.95
N MET A 99 5.44 1.62 -7.73
CA MET A 99 4.20 2.00 -7.05
C MET A 99 3.49 3.12 -7.82
N PRO A 100 2.15 3.09 -7.89
CA PRO A 100 1.37 4.05 -8.66
C PRO A 100 1.58 5.50 -8.17
N PRO A 101 1.21 6.51 -8.98
CA PRO A 101 1.18 7.91 -8.55
C PRO A 101 0.17 8.13 -7.41
N LEU A 102 0.14 9.32 -6.82
CA LEU A 102 -0.74 9.63 -5.68
C LEU A 102 -2.22 9.32 -5.97
N GLY A 103 -2.75 9.74 -7.13
CA GLY A 103 -4.17 9.60 -7.43
C GLY A 103 -5.05 10.37 -6.43
N ASP A 104 -6.10 9.73 -5.93
CA ASP A 104 -7.03 10.27 -4.94
C ASP A 104 -6.70 9.88 -3.48
N ARG A 105 -5.57 9.22 -3.23
CA ARG A 105 -5.12 8.91 -1.87
C ARG A 105 -4.41 10.10 -1.22
N MET A 106 -4.45 10.12 0.10
CA MET A 106 -3.75 11.12 0.91
C MET A 106 -2.23 10.85 0.87
N PRO A 107 -1.37 11.88 0.75
CA PRO A 107 0.08 11.71 0.76
C PRO A 107 0.63 10.90 1.96
N SER A 108 0.11 11.08 3.18
CA SER A 108 0.49 10.24 4.33
C SER A 108 0.11 8.77 4.17
N ALA A 109 -1.04 8.45 3.59
CA ALA A 109 -1.41 7.07 3.29
C ALA A 109 -0.43 6.43 2.28
N LEU A 110 -0.04 7.17 1.23
CA LEU A 110 1.02 6.74 0.32
C LEU A 110 2.36 6.52 1.05
N MET A 111 2.73 7.41 1.97
CA MET A 111 3.96 7.26 2.74
C MET A 111 3.92 6.01 3.63
N ASP A 112 2.80 5.72 4.28
CA ASP A 112 2.62 4.51 5.08
C ASP A 112 2.78 3.23 4.23
N ASP A 113 2.20 3.20 3.03
CA ASP A 113 2.39 2.10 2.07
C ASP A 113 3.87 1.92 1.69
N MET A 114 4.59 3.03 1.45
CA MET A 114 6.02 3.00 1.13
C MET A 114 6.86 2.52 2.31
N LEU A 115 6.57 2.98 3.52
CA LEU A 115 7.28 2.58 4.75
C LEU A 115 7.07 1.08 5.05
N ALA A 116 5.87 0.55 4.83
CA ALA A 116 5.59 -0.88 4.97
C ALA A 116 6.47 -1.73 4.04
N LEU A 117 6.82 -1.21 2.86
CA LEU A 117 7.71 -1.88 1.90
C LEU A 117 9.20 -1.77 2.23
N LEU A 118 9.65 -0.92 3.17
CA LEU A 118 11.05 -0.85 3.62
C LEU A 118 11.42 -1.97 4.61
N GLY A 119 10.58 -2.17 5.63
CA GLY A 119 10.76 -3.22 6.66
C GLY A 119 11.96 -2.96 7.53
N ASP A 120 13.01 -3.74 7.36
CA ASP A 120 14.27 -3.61 8.11
C ASP A 120 15.23 -2.58 7.47
N ALA A 121 14.98 -2.15 6.23
CA ALA A 121 15.78 -1.12 5.59
C ALA A 121 15.54 0.26 6.19
N LYS A 122 16.63 1.02 6.39
CA LYS A 122 16.56 2.41 6.86
C LYS A 122 16.11 3.35 5.73
N GLU A 123 15.29 4.33 6.10
CA GLU A 123 14.93 5.46 5.23
C GLU A 123 16.18 6.26 4.83
N CYS A 124 16.25 6.65 3.57
CA CYS A 124 17.33 7.48 3.02
C CYS A 124 16.77 8.56 2.09
N PHE A 125 17.62 9.49 1.65
CA PHE A 125 17.19 10.58 0.76
C PHE A 125 16.56 10.06 -0.55
N VAL A 126 17.01 8.90 -1.07
CA VAL A 126 16.43 8.28 -2.27
C VAL A 126 14.99 7.83 -2.01
N PHE A 127 14.69 7.30 -0.83
CA PHE A 127 13.33 6.92 -0.45
C PHE A 127 12.40 8.14 -0.41
N GLN A 128 12.87 9.25 0.16
CA GLN A 128 12.12 10.51 0.17
C GLN A 128 11.92 11.06 -1.24
N GLN A 129 12.93 10.98 -2.10
CA GLN A 129 12.79 11.38 -3.50
C GLN A 129 11.77 10.50 -4.24
N LEU A 130 11.78 9.19 -4.02
CA LEU A 130 10.76 8.29 -4.59
C LEU A 130 9.35 8.71 -4.17
N PHE A 131 9.15 9.14 -2.92
CA PHE A 131 7.86 9.65 -2.48
C PHE A 131 7.47 10.93 -3.23
N LEU A 132 8.38 11.91 -3.31
CA LEU A 132 8.16 13.17 -4.01
C LEU A 132 7.83 12.98 -5.50
N GLU A 133 8.47 12.02 -6.17
CA GLU A 133 8.19 11.69 -7.59
C GLU A 133 6.77 11.14 -7.80
N ARG A 134 6.15 10.54 -6.77
CA ARG A 134 4.77 10.06 -6.84
C ARG A 134 3.74 11.13 -6.54
N LEU A 135 4.16 12.26 -5.99
CA LEU A 135 3.27 13.39 -5.74
C LEU A 135 3.04 14.20 -7.01
N PRO A 136 1.83 14.78 -7.17
CA PRO A 136 1.57 15.78 -8.20
C PRO A 136 2.54 16.97 -8.11
N GLU A 137 2.85 17.57 -9.26
CA GLU A 137 3.80 18.68 -9.39
C GLU A 137 3.49 19.86 -8.46
N TYR A 138 2.21 20.19 -8.27
CA TYR A 138 1.78 21.29 -7.40
C TYR A 138 2.13 21.08 -5.92
N ILE A 139 2.21 19.82 -5.46
CA ILE A 139 2.65 19.52 -4.10
C ILE A 139 4.17 19.56 -4.03
N ARG A 140 4.84 18.96 -5.02
CA ARG A 140 6.29 18.85 -5.07
C ARG A 140 6.98 20.22 -5.06
N THR A 141 6.50 21.15 -5.87
CA THR A 141 7.01 22.53 -5.97
C THR A 141 6.86 23.34 -4.68
N ARG A 142 5.83 23.02 -3.88
CA ARG A 142 5.61 23.66 -2.57
C ARG A 142 6.52 23.08 -1.49
N LEU A 143 6.90 21.81 -1.63
CA LEU A 143 7.80 21.11 -0.71
C LEU A 143 9.28 21.25 -1.05
N SER A 144 9.64 21.62 -2.30
CA SER A 144 11.04 21.67 -2.75
C SER A 144 11.93 22.69 -2.03
N GLY A 145 11.33 23.64 -1.29
CA GLY A 145 12.06 24.62 -0.48
C GLY A 145 12.25 24.20 0.98
N GLU A 146 11.78 23.03 1.39
CA GLU A 146 11.83 22.58 2.77
C GLU A 146 12.80 21.41 2.97
N GLU A 147 13.77 21.57 3.88
CA GLU A 147 14.64 20.47 4.31
C GLU A 147 13.93 19.64 5.38
N ILE A 148 13.15 18.65 4.95
CA ILE A 148 12.43 17.75 5.87
C ILE A 148 13.13 16.40 5.90
N SER A 149 13.87 16.12 6.97
CA SER A 149 14.58 14.85 7.13
C SER A 149 13.68 13.68 7.54
N GLU A 150 12.51 13.94 8.13
CA GLU A 150 11.59 12.90 8.60
C GLU A 150 10.46 12.63 7.58
N SER A 151 10.36 11.39 7.08
CA SER A 151 9.44 11.06 5.99
C SER A 151 7.96 11.17 6.41
N ARG A 152 7.61 10.81 7.64
CA ARG A 152 6.24 10.98 8.16
C ARG A 152 5.84 12.46 8.24
N LEU A 153 6.77 13.33 8.63
CA LEU A 153 6.53 14.77 8.66
C LEU A 153 6.38 15.34 7.24
N LEU A 154 7.24 14.92 6.32
CA LEU A 154 7.15 15.29 4.90
C LEU A 154 5.76 14.97 4.34
N ALA A 155 5.23 13.78 4.64
CA ALA A 155 3.93 13.37 4.18
C ALA A 155 2.77 14.18 4.82
N ARG A 156 2.86 14.51 6.11
CA ARG A 156 1.86 15.39 6.76
C ARG A 156 1.83 16.81 6.17
N LYS A 157 2.99 17.36 5.80
CA LYS A 157 3.02 18.67 5.10
C LYS A 157 2.42 18.56 3.69
N ALA A 158 2.71 17.46 2.99
CA ALA A 158 2.06 17.16 1.73
C ALA A 158 0.53 17.05 1.86
N ASP A 159 0.02 16.46 2.95
CA ASP A 159 -1.42 16.38 3.23
C ASP A 159 -2.07 17.75 3.37
N ALA A 160 -1.41 18.72 4.01
CA ALA A 160 -1.92 20.08 4.17
C ALA A 160 -2.09 20.78 2.80
N ILE A 161 -1.12 20.60 1.90
CA ILE A 161 -1.17 21.13 0.54
C ILE A 161 -2.24 20.42 -0.29
N TRP A 162 -2.29 19.09 -0.21
CA TRP A 162 -3.28 18.26 -0.90
C TRP A 162 -4.71 18.61 -0.45
N SER A 163 -4.89 18.86 0.85
CA SER A 163 -6.18 19.24 1.44
C SER A 163 -6.63 20.64 1.03
N GLY A 164 -5.71 21.62 1.02
CA GLY A 164 -6.00 22.99 0.59
C GLY A 164 -6.48 23.07 -0.86
N ASN A 165 -5.93 22.20 -1.72
CA ASN A 165 -6.30 22.10 -3.13
C ASN A 165 -7.59 21.29 -3.40
N GLN A 166 -8.32 20.87 -2.36
CA GLN A 166 -9.64 20.22 -2.51
C GLN A 166 -10.82 21.16 -2.43
N THR A 167 -10.60 22.40 -2.00
CA THR A 167 -11.65 23.39 -2.10
C THR A 167 -11.93 23.62 -3.58
N PRO A 168 -13.17 23.39 -4.07
CA PRO A 168 -13.52 23.87 -5.39
C PRO A 168 -13.40 25.38 -5.29
N THR A 169 -12.37 25.95 -5.91
CA THR A 169 -12.52 27.30 -6.43
C THR A 169 -13.69 27.23 -7.39
N GLU A 170 -14.86 27.68 -6.90
CA GLU A 170 -16.00 28.08 -7.73
C GLU A 170 -15.44 28.67 -9.02
N PRO A 171 -15.86 28.19 -10.21
CA PRO A 171 -15.34 28.75 -11.45
C PRO A 171 -15.73 30.23 -11.46
N ALA A 172 -14.73 31.10 -11.24
CA ALA A 172 -14.90 32.52 -11.43
C ALA A 172 -15.41 32.69 -12.87
N LEU A 173 -16.68 33.05 -13.00
CA LEU A 173 -17.32 33.43 -14.25
C LEU A 173 -16.62 34.69 -14.77
N SER A 174 -15.44 34.52 -15.37
CA SER A 174 -14.79 35.55 -16.16
C SER A 174 -15.36 35.50 -17.56
N ASN A 175 -16.59 36.01 -17.68
CA ASN A 175 -17.17 36.41 -18.96
C ASN A 175 -16.41 37.61 -19.50
N VAL A 176 -15.19 37.39 -20.01
CA VAL A 176 -14.53 38.38 -20.86
C VAL A 176 -14.99 38.12 -22.29
N ARG A 177 -16.08 38.79 -22.66
CA ARG A 177 -16.46 38.98 -24.07
C ARG A 177 -15.34 39.77 -24.75
N ARG A 178 -14.58 39.14 -25.64
CA ARG A 178 -13.84 39.86 -26.68
C ARG A 178 -14.52 39.61 -28.02
N ASN A 179 -15.20 40.65 -28.51
CA ASN A 179 -15.64 40.70 -29.89
C ASN A 179 -14.44 40.91 -30.82
N GLY A 180 -14.35 40.06 -31.85
CA GLY A 180 -13.91 40.42 -33.20
C GLY A 180 -12.41 40.59 -33.43
N PHE A 181 -11.81 39.65 -34.18
CA PHE A 181 -11.19 39.93 -35.49
C PHE A 181 -10.69 38.62 -36.12
N SER A 182 -11.25 38.24 -37.27
CA SER A 182 -10.59 37.36 -38.25
C SER A 182 -9.56 38.19 -39.02
N PRO A 183 -8.42 37.60 -39.41
CA PRO A 183 -8.31 37.27 -40.83
C PRO A 183 -7.51 36.00 -41.18
N ASP A 184 -7.75 35.62 -42.44
CA ASP A 184 -7.25 34.59 -43.32
C ASP A 184 -5.87 33.91 -43.13
N GLN A 185 -5.96 32.58 -43.32
CA GLN A 185 -5.16 31.70 -44.17
C GLN A 185 -3.73 32.13 -44.56
N HIS A 186 -2.75 31.38 -44.05
CA HIS A 186 -1.61 30.95 -44.87
C HIS A 186 -1.17 29.52 -44.54
N LYS A 187 -1.36 28.63 -45.52
CA LYS A 187 -0.85 27.26 -45.60
C LYS A 187 0.69 27.27 -45.54
N LYS A 188 1.29 26.61 -44.54
CA LYS A 188 2.64 26.05 -44.65
C LYS A 188 2.65 24.60 -44.16
N ARG A 189 2.94 23.70 -45.10
CA ARG A 189 3.11 22.26 -44.90
C ARG A 189 4.41 22.01 -44.14
N GLY A 190 4.29 21.48 -42.91
CA GLY A 190 5.40 20.95 -42.11
C GLY A 190 5.19 19.47 -41.82
N ARG A 191 6.22 18.66 -42.09
CA ARG A 191 6.29 17.20 -41.87
C ARG A 191 5.95 16.81 -40.43
N LYS A 192 4.92 15.99 -40.23
CA LYS A 192 4.59 15.37 -38.92
C LYS A 192 5.50 14.16 -38.67
N SER A 193 6.36 14.27 -37.66
CA SER A 193 6.88 13.10 -36.93
C SER A 193 5.72 12.49 -36.14
N ARG A 194 5.59 11.16 -36.20
CA ARG A 194 4.56 10.40 -35.49
C ARG A 194 4.98 10.23 -34.02
N SER A 195 4.62 11.18 -33.17
CA SER A 195 4.46 10.91 -31.74
C SER A 195 3.02 10.42 -31.49
N ALA A 196 2.89 9.36 -30.69
CA ALA A 196 1.61 8.77 -30.31
C ALA A 196 0.66 9.85 -29.79
N SER A 197 -0.53 9.97 -30.40
CA SER A 197 -1.53 10.95 -29.97
C SER A 197 -2.06 10.55 -28.59
N PRO A 198 -2.12 11.48 -27.60
CA PRO A 198 -2.79 11.22 -26.35
C PRO A 198 -4.25 10.85 -26.63
N GLN A 199 -4.71 9.70 -26.13
CA GLN A 199 -6.11 9.29 -26.24
C GLN A 199 -7.00 10.39 -25.64
N ALA A 200 -7.92 10.94 -26.46
CA ALA A 200 -8.85 11.97 -26.05
C ALA A 200 -9.63 11.54 -24.80
N MET A 201 -9.70 12.43 -23.80
CA MET A 201 -10.46 12.17 -22.58
C MET A 201 -11.97 12.28 -22.87
N PRO A 202 -12.83 11.44 -22.23
CA PRO A 202 -14.28 11.57 -22.33
C PRO A 202 -14.78 12.93 -21.82
N ASP A 203 -15.98 13.35 -22.26
CA ASP A 203 -16.59 14.60 -21.77
C ASP A 203 -16.69 14.60 -20.24
N SER A 204 -16.36 15.74 -19.63
CA SER A 204 -16.36 15.98 -18.17
C SER A 204 -17.67 15.58 -17.48
N LYS A 205 -18.81 15.66 -18.19
CA LYS A 205 -20.14 15.25 -17.69
C LYS A 205 -20.30 13.74 -17.58
N SER A 206 -19.56 12.97 -18.37
CA SER A 206 -19.55 11.51 -18.38
C SER A 206 -18.57 10.88 -17.37
N LEU A 207 -17.82 11.71 -16.64
CA LEU A 207 -16.85 11.29 -15.64
C LEU A 207 -17.39 11.46 -14.22
N CYS A 208 -17.11 10.48 -13.35
CA CYS A 208 -17.40 10.59 -11.93
C CYS A 208 -16.49 11.63 -11.27
N PHE A 209 -16.81 12.00 -10.02
CA PHE A 209 -16.02 12.96 -9.24
C PHE A 209 -14.51 12.66 -9.24
N TYR A 210 -14.13 11.40 -9.00
CA TYR A 210 -12.74 10.97 -8.95
C TYR A 210 -12.04 11.12 -10.30
N HIS A 211 -12.60 10.56 -11.38
CA HIS A 211 -12.02 10.64 -12.71
C HIS A 211 -12.03 12.06 -13.30
N ARG A 212 -12.97 12.92 -12.90
CA ARG A 212 -12.98 14.34 -13.29
C ARG A 212 -11.80 15.10 -12.67
N ARG A 213 -11.41 14.72 -11.45
CA ARG A 213 -10.39 15.43 -10.66
C ARG A 213 -8.99 14.88 -10.83
N PHE A 214 -8.85 13.56 -10.85
CA PHE A 214 -7.57 12.85 -10.88
C PHE A 214 -7.30 12.21 -12.25
N GLY A 215 -8.20 12.38 -13.23
CA GLY A 215 -8.03 11.82 -14.56
C GLY A 215 -7.94 10.30 -14.50
N ARG A 216 -7.06 9.72 -15.33
CA ARG A 216 -6.80 8.27 -15.36
C ARG A 216 -6.01 7.76 -14.16
N ASP A 217 -5.48 8.65 -13.32
CA ASP A 217 -4.72 8.28 -12.12
C ASP A 217 -5.63 8.08 -10.89
N ALA A 218 -6.95 8.22 -11.04
CA ALA A 218 -7.92 7.94 -9.98
C ALA A 218 -7.90 6.46 -9.59
N ILE A 219 -7.83 6.16 -8.28
CA ILE A 219 -7.88 4.78 -7.75
C ILE A 219 -9.34 4.35 -7.54
N LYS A 220 -10.24 5.31 -7.29
CA LYS A 220 -11.67 5.03 -7.07
C LYS A 220 -12.51 5.42 -8.29
N CYS A 221 -13.54 4.63 -8.55
CA CYS A 221 -14.57 4.91 -9.55
C CYS A 221 -15.97 4.88 -8.92
N ARG A 222 -16.91 5.66 -9.46
CA ARG A 222 -18.33 5.60 -9.08
C ARG A 222 -19.19 5.61 -10.35
N HIS A 223 -20.03 4.61 -10.52
CA HIS A 223 -20.94 4.52 -11.67
C HIS A 223 -22.07 5.57 -11.58
N PRO A 224 -22.53 6.15 -12.70
CA PRO A 224 -22.05 5.99 -14.09
C PRO A 224 -20.77 6.78 -14.37
N CYS A 225 -19.77 6.12 -14.97
CA CYS A 225 -18.52 6.76 -15.39
C CYS A 225 -17.99 6.13 -16.68
N ALA A 226 -17.68 6.96 -17.68
CA ALA A 226 -17.11 6.52 -18.95
C ALA A 226 -15.72 5.87 -18.84
N LEU A 227 -15.01 6.05 -17.70
CA LEU A 227 -13.71 5.44 -17.42
C LEU A 227 -13.79 4.23 -16.48
N ALA A 228 -14.98 3.70 -16.19
CA ALA A 228 -15.15 2.60 -15.24
C ALA A 228 -14.36 1.31 -15.62
N GLN A 229 -14.12 1.07 -16.91
CA GLN A 229 -13.56 -0.18 -17.44
C GLN A 229 -12.01 -0.26 -17.44
N GLN A 230 -11.30 0.75 -16.93
CA GLN A 230 -9.82 0.75 -16.87
C GLN A 230 -9.33 0.47 -15.44
N GLY A 231 -9.56 -0.76 -14.93
CA GLY A 231 -8.81 -1.33 -13.80
C GLY A 231 -9.31 -1.08 -12.36
N ASN A 232 -10.44 -0.39 -12.16
CA ASN A 232 -10.93 0.00 -10.83
C ASN A 232 -12.12 -0.84 -10.30
N GLU A 233 -12.53 -1.91 -10.99
CA GLU A 233 -13.70 -2.73 -10.60
C GLU A 233 -13.42 -3.75 -9.49
N GLU A 234 -12.16 -4.04 -9.12
CA GLU A 234 -11.84 -5.06 -8.10
C GLU A 234 -11.68 -4.56 -6.66
N ALA A 235 -11.79 -3.25 -6.38
CA ALA A 235 -11.56 -2.70 -5.04
C ALA A 235 -12.83 -2.29 -4.29
N GLY A 236 -13.95 -3.00 -4.49
CA GLY A 236 -15.19 -2.64 -3.81
C GLY A 236 -16.30 -3.67 -3.88
N HIS A 237 -16.18 -4.75 -3.13
CA HIS A 237 -17.34 -5.34 -2.45
C HIS A 237 -16.94 -5.84 -1.05
N PRO A 238 -17.81 -5.65 -0.03
CA PRO A 238 -17.56 -6.06 1.35
C PRO A 238 -17.54 -7.58 1.54
#